data_AF-A0A6C0DE05-F1
#
_entry.id   AF-A0A6C0DE05-F1
#
_cell.length_a   1.000
_cell.length_b   1.000
_cell.length_c   1.000
_cell.angle_alpha   90.00
_cell.angle_beta   90.00
_cell.angle_gamma   90.00
#
_symmetry.space_group_name_H-M   'P 1'
#
loop_
_entity.id
_entity.type
_entity.pdbx_description
1 polymer ?
#
loop_
_entity_poly.entity_id
_entity_poly.type
_entity_poly.pdbx_seq_one_letter_code
_entity_poly.pdbx_strand_id
1 'polypeptide(L)'
;MKFKLYNNIDTILQGIVVSAFFTWNVIEGAVFENTYPLAMVNLYRFPIFRILFLSLILISVEWSKYVAVMIAFALFFYIMDMEVTTKKWSNNDLKRPSK
;
A
#
# COMPACT_ATOMS: atom_id res chain seq x y z
N MET A 1 28.22 -24.17 4.61
CA MET A 1 28.15 -23.39 3.35
C MET A 1 26.72 -22.98 2.97
N LYS A 2 25.70 -23.87 3.04
CA LYS A 2 24.29 -23.54 2.72
C LYS A 2 23.67 -22.37 3.52
N PHE A 3 23.99 -22.26 4.82
CA PHE A 3 23.45 -21.20 5.70
C PHE A 3 23.89 -19.78 5.28
N LYS A 4 25.14 -19.65 4.79
CA LYS A 4 25.70 -18.36 4.34
C LYS A 4 25.09 -17.93 3.00
N LEU A 5 24.74 -18.88 2.13
CA LEU A 5 24.09 -18.60 0.85
C LEU A 5 22.64 -18.12 1.04
N TYR A 6 21.89 -18.76 1.95
CA TYR A 6 20.51 -18.36 2.27
C TYR A 6 20.44 -16.91 2.78
N ASN A 7 21.31 -16.54 3.71
CA ASN A 7 21.36 -15.18 4.24
C ASN A 7 21.69 -14.12 3.17
N ASN A 8 22.53 -14.47 2.19
CA ASN A 8 22.86 -13.54 1.10
C ASN A 8 21.68 -13.32 0.15
N ILE A 9 20.97 -14.38 -0.22
CA ILE A 9 19.79 -14.29 -1.10
C ILE A 9 18.70 -13.47 -0.41
N ASP A 10 18.44 -13.74 0.87
CA ASP A 10 17.45 -12.99 1.64
C ASP A 10 17.81 -11.50 1.75
N THR A 11 19.07 -11.16 2.00
CA THR A 11 19.54 -9.76 2.04
C THR A 11 19.35 -9.06 0.69
N ILE A 12 19.68 -9.73 -0.42
CA ILE A 12 19.48 -9.17 -1.77
C ILE A 12 17.99 -8.96 -2.04
N LEU A 13 17.15 -9.94 -1.70
CA LEU A 13 15.70 -9.85 -1.88
C LEU A 13 15.11 -8.71 -1.07
N GLN A 14 15.50 -8.55 0.20
CA GLN A 14 15.12 -7.40 1.03
C GLN A 14 15.52 -6.08 0.37
N GLY A 15 16.75 -5.98 -0.16
CA GLY A 15 17.22 -4.77 -0.85
C GLY A 15 16.37 -4.43 -2.09
N ILE A 16 16.00 -5.43 -2.88
CA ILE A 16 15.12 -5.25 -4.05
C ILE A 16 13.74 -4.76 -3.62
N VAL A 17 13.13 -5.42 -2.63
CA VAL A 17 11.79 -5.06 -2.13
C VAL A 17 11.78 -3.66 -1.54
N VAL A 18 12.78 -3.32 -0.71
CA VAL A 18 12.91 -1.98 -0.13
C VAL A 18 13.07 -0.93 -1.24
N SER A 19 13.91 -1.17 -2.24
CA SER A 19 14.12 -0.23 -3.34
C SER A 19 12.85 -0.02 -4.17
N ALA A 20 12.09 -1.10 -4.42
CA ALA A 20 10.83 -1.05 -5.15
C ALA A 20 9.77 -0.23 -4.38
N PHE A 21 9.54 -0.54 -3.11
CA PHE A 21 8.59 0.20 -2.28
C PHE A 21 9.04 1.64 -2.02
N PHE A 22 10.34 1.89 -1.86
CA PHE A 22 10.86 3.24 -1.71
C PHE A 22 10.53 4.09 -2.95
N THR A 23 10.82 3.56 -4.14
CA THR A 23 10.50 4.24 -5.40
C THR A 23 9.00 4.48 -5.54
N TRP A 24 8.19 3.46 -5.25
CA TRP A 24 6.73 3.57 -5.25
C TRP A 24 6.23 4.66 -4.29
N ASN A 25 6.71 4.67 -3.05
CA ASN A 25 6.34 5.64 -2.03
C ASN A 25 6.71 7.07 -2.40
N VAL A 26 7.86 7.26 -3.05
CA VAL A 26 8.27 8.57 -3.56
C VAL A 26 7.33 9.03 -4.68
N ILE A 27 6.96 8.13 -5.59
CA ILE A 27 6.05 8.46 -6.70
C ILE A 27 4.64 8.78 -6.17
N GLU A 28 4.03 7.87 -5.41
CA GLU A 28 2.68 8.08 -4.86
C GLU A 28 2.65 9.27 -3.91
N GLY A 29 3.65 9.42 -3.04
CA GLY A 29 3.75 10.56 -2.13
C GLY A 29 3.94 11.91 -2.83
N ALA A 30 4.37 11.94 -4.09
CA ALA A 30 4.49 13.16 -4.88
C ALA A 30 3.21 13.52 -5.65
N VAL A 31 2.29 12.57 -5.85
CA VAL A 31 1.05 12.76 -6.61
C VAL A 31 -0.08 13.16 -5.66
N PHE A 32 -0.46 14.44 -5.67
CA PHE A 32 -1.46 14.99 -4.74
C PHE A 32 -2.91 14.50 -4.95
N GLU A 33 -3.23 13.91 -6.11
CA GLU A 33 -4.55 13.31 -6.37
C GLU A 33 -4.43 12.18 -7.41
N ASN A 34 -4.08 10.97 -6.97
CA ASN A 34 -4.09 9.82 -7.88
C ASN A 34 -5.54 9.36 -8.12
N THR A 35 -5.95 9.23 -9.38
CA THR A 35 -7.27 8.68 -9.72
C THR A 35 -7.23 7.16 -9.59
N TYR A 36 -7.64 6.67 -8.42
CA TYR A 36 -7.75 5.23 -8.20
C TYR A 36 -8.91 4.62 -9.00
N PRO A 37 -8.73 3.41 -9.53
CA PRO A 37 -9.80 2.68 -10.20
C PRO A 37 -10.94 2.37 -9.21
N LEU A 38 -12.18 2.41 -9.71
CA LEU A 38 -13.39 2.22 -8.90
C LEU A 38 -13.37 0.92 -8.08
N ALA A 39 -12.75 -0.13 -8.63
CA ALA A 39 -12.58 -1.39 -7.92
C ALA A 39 -11.81 -1.23 -6.59
N MET A 40 -10.67 -0.50 -6.59
CA MET A 40 -9.88 -0.27 -5.38
C MET A 40 -10.64 0.58 -4.36
N VAL A 41 -11.34 1.61 -4.82
CA VAL A 41 -12.18 2.48 -3.96
C VAL A 41 -13.29 1.65 -3.30
N ASN A 42 -13.91 0.73 -4.03
CA ASN A 42 -14.94 -0.15 -3.48
C ASN A 42 -14.36 -1.15 -2.47
N LEU A 43 -13.16 -1.68 -2.70
CA LEU A 43 -12.49 -2.57 -1.75
C LEU A 43 -12.24 -1.89 -0.39
N TYR A 44 -11.90 -0.60 -0.39
CA TYR A 44 -11.66 0.17 0.84
C TYR A 44 -12.88 0.24 1.78
N ARG A 45 -14.10 0.13 1.24
CA ARG A 45 -15.33 0.10 2.05
C ARG A 45 -15.44 -1.16 2.92
N PHE A 46 -14.80 -2.26 2.51
CA PHE A 46 -14.90 -3.51 3.23
C PHE A 46 -13.85 -3.58 4.37
N PRO A 47 -14.27 -3.84 5.63
CA PRO A 47 -13.35 -3.87 6.76
C PRO A 47 -12.31 -4.99 6.65
N ILE A 48 -12.62 -6.07 5.93
CA ILE A 48 -11.69 -7.19 5.68
C ILE A 48 -10.39 -6.72 5.02
N PHE A 49 -10.45 -5.67 4.20
CA PHE A 49 -9.27 -5.13 3.54
C PHE A 49 -8.29 -4.48 4.52
N ARG A 50 -8.80 -3.87 5.60
CA ARG A 50 -7.98 -3.31 6.68
C ARG A 50 -7.26 -4.41 7.47
N ILE A 51 -7.93 -5.55 7.65
CA ILE A 51 -7.33 -6.72 8.31
C ILE A 51 -6.20 -7.30 7.44
N LEU A 52 -6.37 -7.33 6.12
CA LEU A 52 -5.31 -7.76 5.20
C LEU A 52 -4.07 -6.86 5.32
N PHE A 53 -4.25 -5.54 5.37
CA PHE A 53 -3.15 -4.59 5.57
C PHE A 53 -2.43 -4.77 6.92
N LEU A 54 -3.18 -4.97 8.00
CA LEU A 54 -2.59 -5.29 9.30
C LEU A 54 -1.80 -6.60 9.25
N SER A 55 -2.35 -7.66 8.64
CA SER A 55 -1.63 -8.92 8.50
C SER A 55 -0.37 -8.78 7.65
N LEU A 56 -0.40 -7.95 6.60
CA LEU A 56 0.74 -7.67 5.75
C LEU A 56 1.87 -6.99 6.54
N ILE A 57 1.52 -6.00 7.38
CA ILE A 57 2.49 -5.35 8.28
C ILE A 57 3.09 -6.39 9.23
N LEU A 58 2.27 -7.20 9.91
CA LEU A 58 2.76 -8.20 10.87
C LEU A 58 3.72 -9.21 10.22
N ILE A 59 3.36 -9.75 9.05
CA ILE A 59 4.22 -10.67 8.29
C ILE A 59 5.52 -9.98 7.87
N SER A 60 5.44 -8.71 7.45
CA SER A 60 6.63 -7.96 7.02
C SER A 60 7.59 -7.65 8.18
N VAL A 61 7.08 -7.41 9.39
CA VAL A 61 7.91 -7.16 10.58
C VAL A 61 8.73 -8.39 10.94
N GLU A 62 8.11 -9.57 10.85
CA GLU A 62 8.81 -10.84 11.10
C GLU A 62 9.90 -11.09 10.05
N TRP A 63 9.66 -10.69 8.80
CA TRP A 63 10.64 -10.88 7.73
C TRP A 63 11.78 -9.85 7.76
N SER A 64 11.48 -8.56 7.78
CA SER A 64 12.50 -7.49 7.82
C SER A 64 11.92 -6.15 8.27
N LYS A 65 12.55 -5.54 9.28
CA LYS A 65 12.18 -4.22 9.81
C LYS A 65 12.17 -3.13 8.72
N TYR A 66 13.08 -3.21 7.75
CA TYR A 66 13.17 -2.23 6.67
C TYR A 66 12.00 -2.36 5.69
N VAL A 67 11.66 -3.60 5.32
CA VAL A 67 10.50 -3.89 4.46
C VAL A 67 9.21 -3.46 5.15
N ALA A 68 9.08 -3.73 6.45
CA ALA A 68 7.91 -3.33 7.23
C ALA A 68 7.69 -1.81 7.24
N VAL A 69 8.74 -1.03 7.43
CA VAL A 69 8.65 0.45 7.38
C VAL A 69 8.20 0.91 5.99
N MET A 70 8.75 0.33 4.92
CA MET A 70 8.37 0.70 3.56
C MET A 70 6.91 0.37 3.23
N ILE A 71 6.44 -0.80 3.67
CA ILE A 71 5.03 -1.20 3.53
C ILE A 71 4.12 -0.27 4.36
N ALA A 72 4.52 0.09 5.58
CA ALA A 72 3.75 1.01 6.41
C ALA A 72 3.57 2.38 5.75
N PHE A 73 4.61 2.93 5.11
CA PHE A 73 4.49 4.16 4.32
C PHE A 73 3.57 3.99 3.11
N ALA A 74 3.67 2.88 2.38
CA ALA A 74 2.80 2.62 1.23
C ALA A 74 1.33 2.57 1.63
N LEU A 75 1.03 1.88 2.75
CA LEU A 75 -0.31 1.79 3.29
C LEU A 75 -0.80 3.14 3.83
N PHE A 76 0.08 3.92 4.45
CA PHE A 76 -0.25 5.27 4.90
C PHE A 76 -0.68 6.17 3.72
N PHE A 77 0.12 6.22 2.65
CA PHE A 77 -0.23 7.01 1.46
C PHE A 77 -1.53 6.51 0.81
N TYR A 78 -1.69 5.20 0.67
CA TYR A 78 -2.93 4.62 0.17
C TYR A 78 -4.17 5.03 0.99
N ILE A 79 -4.09 4.98 2.32
CA ILE A 79 -5.21 5.35 3.20
C ILE A 79 -5.53 6.83 3.07
N MET A 80 -4.50 7.70 3.10
CA MET A 80 -4.65 9.15 2.93
C MET A 80 -5.37 9.48 1.61
N ASP A 81 -4.97 8.83 0.52
CA ASP A 81 -5.59 9.02 -0.78
C ASP A 81 -7.02 8.51 -0.86
N MET A 82 -7.31 7.38 -0.20
CA MET A 82 -8.66 6.82 -0.17
C MET A 82 -9.65 7.71 0.57
N GLU A 83 -9.22 8.42 1.62
CA GLU A 83 -10.09 9.38 2.32
C GLU A 83 -10.49 10.55 1.41
N VAL A 84 -9.55 11.08 0.64
CA VAL A 84 -9.80 12.16 -0.33
C VAL A 84 -10.67 11.65 -1.47
N THR A 85 -10.32 10.49 -2.03
CA THR A 85 -10.98 9.89 -3.19
C THR A 85 -12.43 9.49 -2.85
N THR A 86 -12.67 8.90 -1.69
CA THR A 86 -14.03 8.48 -1.28
C THR A 86 -14.96 9.68 -1.10
N LYS A 87 -14.46 10.79 -0.52
CA LYS A 87 -15.23 12.05 -0.42
C LYS A 87 -15.59 12.60 -1.81
N LYS A 88 -14.63 12.57 -2.75
CA LYS A 88 -14.83 13.03 -4.13
C LYS A 88 -15.89 12.19 -4.86
N TRP A 89 -15.83 10.86 -4.75
CA TRP A 89 -16.83 9.95 -5.34
C TRP A 89 -18.20 10.14 -4.71
N SER A 90 -18.30 10.20 -3.38
CA SER A 90 -19.57 10.43 -2.69
C SER A 90 -20.28 11.71 -3.15
N ASN A 91 -19.54 12.78 -3.40
CA ASN A 91 -20.09 14.05 -3.88
C ASN A 91 -20.49 14.01 -5.37
N ASN A 92 -19.77 13.24 -6.19
CA ASN A 92 -20.06 13.09 -7.61
C ASN A 92 -21.26 12.16 -7.86
N ASP A 93 -21.47 11.15 -7.01
CA ASP A 93 -22.63 10.26 -7.07
C ASP A 93 -23.93 11.03 -6.79
N LEU A 94 -23.92 12.00 -5.86
CA LEU A 94 -25.06 12.90 -5.61
C LEU A 94 -25.40 13.82 -6.79
N LYS A 95 -24.45 14.07 -7.70
CA LYS A 95 -24.64 14.94 -8.87
C LYS A 95 -25.12 14.20 -10.12
N ARG A 96 -25.12 12.87 -10.14
CA ARG A 96 -25.62 12.10 -11.28
C ARG A 96 -27.09 11.72 -11.00
N PRO A 97 -28.08 12.30 -11.71
CA PRO A 97 -29.45 11.79 -11.60
C PRO A 97 -29.43 10.32 -12.03
N SER A 98 -30.02 9.46 -11.20
CA SER A 98 -30.21 8.04 -11.51
C SER A 98 -30.91 7.95 -12.87
N LYS A 99 -30.18 7.48 -13.89
CA LYS A 99 -30.77 7.08 -15.15
C LYS A 99 -31.34 5.68 -15.01
#